data_AF-A0A834GIC0-F1
#
_entry.id   AF-A0A834GIC0-F1
#
_cell.length_a   1.000
_cell.length_b   1.000
_cell.length_c   1.000
_cell.angle_alpha   90.00
_cell.angle_beta   90.00
_cell.angle_gamma   90.00
#
_symmetry.space_group_name_H-M   'P 1'
#
loop_
_entity.id
_entity.type
_entity.pdbx_description
1 polymer ?
#
loop_
_entity_poly.entity_id
_entity_poly.type
_entity_poly.pdbx_seq_one_letter_code
_entity_poly.pdbx_strand_id
1 'polypeptide(L)'
;MVDRKSSDSAPVLTDPAPMNKSRLGLHSSLHSPQGVVFSPGLFLTGSKKKTVALDDVRISSWLDAMKSSSPTHRKLAKDSGTELVPTGADVAYCNWMLKYPSALASFEQITNHAKGKRLALFLDYDGTLSPIVDNPDCAFMSLAMRAAVSNVAKCFPTAIISGRSRDKVYEFVGLTNLYYAGSHGMDIMGPVRPASNDQPHCTRSTDKQGKEVNLFQPASQFLPMIDEVFKSLIDTTKEIKGAKVENNKFCVSVHYRNVDEKCWTKIAESVNGILKDYPRLRLTHGRKVLEVRPVLDWNKGKAVEFLLESLGLSDCDDVLPIYVGDDRTDEDAFKVLREGNRGYGILVSSAPKESHAFYSLRDPSEVMEFLKSLVIWKKSSPL
;
A
#
# COMPACT_ATOMS: atom_id res chain seq x y z
N MET A 1 21.72 -29.34 -72.62
CA MET A 1 22.48 -28.32 -71.88
C MET A 1 21.58 -27.11 -71.71
N VAL A 2 21.34 -26.70 -70.45
CA VAL A 2 20.45 -25.60 -70.01
C VAL A 2 18.97 -25.74 -70.41
N ASP A 3 18.13 -26.04 -69.42
CA ASP A 3 16.68 -25.95 -69.53
C ASP A 3 16.14 -24.60 -69.04
N ARG A 4 14.87 -24.31 -69.37
CA ARG A 4 14.28 -22.96 -69.45
C ARG A 4 13.14 -22.71 -68.44
N LYS A 5 13.01 -21.42 -68.01
CA LYS A 5 11.73 -20.67 -67.77
C LYS A 5 10.80 -21.21 -66.64
N SER A 6 9.75 -20.53 -66.15
CA SER A 6 9.34 -19.10 -65.98
C SER A 6 8.17 -19.08 -64.92
N SER A 7 7.41 -18.03 -64.57
CA SER A 7 7.24 -16.63 -65.05
C SER A 7 6.53 -15.76 -63.98
N ASP A 8 6.58 -14.44 -64.23
CA ASP A 8 5.55 -13.38 -64.05
C ASP A 8 4.06 -13.81 -63.86
N SER A 9 3.11 -12.99 -63.34
CA SER A 9 3.03 -11.52 -63.12
C SER A 9 1.97 -11.11 -62.07
N ALA A 10 2.07 -9.88 -61.53
CA ALA A 10 0.98 -9.13 -60.86
C ALA A 10 -0.03 -8.53 -61.92
N PRO A 11 -1.08 -7.67 -61.63
CA PRO A 11 -1.01 -6.43 -60.82
C PRO A 11 -2.31 -5.81 -60.16
N VAL A 12 -2.09 -4.75 -59.35
CA VAL A 12 -2.85 -3.44 -59.27
C VAL A 12 -4.21 -3.25 -58.51
N LEU A 13 -4.21 -2.22 -57.62
CA LEU A 13 -5.20 -1.26 -57.04
C LEU A 13 -6.75 -1.52 -57.14
N THR A 14 -7.63 -1.10 -56.20
CA THR A 14 -7.89 0.26 -55.63
C THR A 14 -8.81 0.24 -54.38
N ASP A 15 -8.78 1.30 -53.57
CA ASP A 15 -9.76 1.66 -52.50
C ASP A 15 -10.89 2.57 -53.10
N PRO A 16 -12.16 2.56 -52.63
CA PRO A 16 -12.60 3.63 -51.68
C PRO A 16 -13.83 3.34 -50.76
N ALA A 17 -14.06 4.24 -49.78
CA ALA A 17 -15.33 4.47 -49.04
C ALA A 17 -16.35 5.34 -49.87
N PRO A 18 -17.55 5.83 -49.40
CA PRO A 18 -18.12 5.94 -48.03
C PRO A 18 -19.68 5.82 -47.88
N MET A 19 -20.22 6.28 -46.72
CA MET A 19 -21.59 6.80 -46.42
C MET A 19 -22.76 5.91 -45.88
N ASN A 20 -22.97 6.00 -44.57
CA ASN A 20 -24.13 6.63 -43.87
C ASN A 20 -25.60 6.36 -44.32
N LYS A 21 -26.46 5.89 -43.38
CA LYS A 21 -27.88 6.34 -43.24
C LYS A 21 -28.51 5.98 -41.89
N SER A 22 -29.44 6.82 -41.44
CA SER A 22 -30.19 6.77 -40.17
C SER A 22 -31.68 6.43 -40.35
N ARG A 23 -32.33 5.91 -39.27
CA ARG A 23 -33.76 6.08 -38.83
C ARG A 23 -34.07 5.02 -37.74
N LEU A 24 -34.59 5.32 -36.53
CA LEU A 24 -35.86 5.92 -36.07
C LEU A 24 -37.10 4.97 -36.09
N GLY A 25 -37.76 4.82 -34.93
CA GLY A 25 -39.01 4.06 -34.69
C GLY A 25 -38.92 3.13 -33.46
N LEU A 26 -39.19 3.50 -32.19
CA LEU A 26 -40.44 3.93 -31.51
C LEU A 26 -41.58 2.89 -31.45
N HIS A 27 -41.88 2.38 -30.23
CA HIS A 27 -43.19 2.08 -29.60
C HIS A 27 -43.02 1.10 -28.40
N SER A 28 -43.91 0.97 -27.40
CA SER A 28 -44.48 1.96 -26.44
C SER A 28 -45.40 1.26 -25.41
N SER A 29 -45.19 1.47 -24.11
CA SER A 29 -46.20 1.29 -23.03
C SER A 29 -45.66 1.93 -21.73
N LEU A 30 -46.24 3.03 -21.23
CA LEU A 30 -47.40 3.11 -20.31
C LEU A 30 -47.06 2.52 -18.91
N HIS A 31 -47.12 3.24 -17.78
CA HIS A 31 -48.05 4.31 -17.40
C HIS A 31 -47.45 5.43 -16.50
N SER A 32 -48.09 6.60 -16.53
CA SER A 32 -47.99 7.69 -15.53
C SER A 32 -49.09 7.52 -14.45
N PRO A 33 -49.10 8.30 -13.34
CA PRO A 33 -49.69 9.65 -13.40
C PRO A 33 -49.01 10.75 -12.53
N GLN A 34 -49.18 12.00 -12.99
CA GLN A 34 -49.50 13.27 -12.28
C GLN A 34 -48.91 13.52 -10.85
N GLY A 35 -48.36 14.69 -10.49
CA GLY A 35 -48.18 15.97 -11.22
C GLY A 35 -48.72 17.18 -10.42
N VAL A 36 -47.86 18.11 -10.00
CA VAL A 36 -48.24 19.44 -9.45
C VAL A 36 -47.23 20.49 -9.91
N VAL A 37 -47.73 21.67 -10.31
CA VAL A 37 -46.95 22.84 -10.76
C VAL A 37 -46.76 23.84 -9.60
N PHE A 38 -45.63 24.55 -9.54
CA PHE A 38 -45.51 25.78 -8.75
C PHE A 38 -44.83 26.91 -9.53
N SER A 39 -45.42 28.10 -9.41
CA SER A 39 -45.03 29.35 -10.07
C SER A 39 -43.99 30.15 -9.26
N PRO A 40 -43.30 31.15 -9.85
CA PRO A 40 -42.13 31.76 -9.24
C PRO A 40 -42.41 33.02 -8.41
N GLY A 41 -41.55 33.24 -7.41
CA GLY A 41 -41.15 34.58 -6.95
C GLY A 41 -41.73 35.07 -5.63
N LEU A 42 -40.86 35.27 -4.63
CA LEU A 42 -40.97 36.39 -3.71
C LEU A 42 -39.58 36.76 -3.15
N PHE A 43 -39.23 38.04 -3.19
CA PHE A 43 -38.00 38.56 -2.58
C PHE A 43 -38.15 38.63 -1.06
N LEU A 44 -37.14 38.17 -0.31
CA LEU A 44 -36.99 38.44 1.12
C LEU A 44 -35.53 38.78 1.45
N THR A 45 -35.36 39.68 2.41
CA THR A 45 -34.12 40.43 2.64
C THR A 45 -33.02 39.60 3.29
N GLY A 46 -31.79 39.75 2.77
CA GLY A 46 -30.65 38.96 3.24
C GLY A 46 -30.15 39.36 4.63
N SER A 47 -30.25 38.45 5.59
CA SER A 47 -29.54 38.55 6.87
C SER A 47 -28.28 37.69 6.84
N LYS A 48 -27.12 38.30 7.10
CA LYS A 48 -25.81 37.62 7.09
C LYS A 48 -25.70 36.61 8.24
N LYS A 49 -25.98 35.33 7.98
CA LYS A 49 -25.74 34.23 8.95
C LYS A 49 -24.52 33.38 8.56
N LYS A 50 -23.50 33.52 9.41
CA LYS A 50 -22.23 32.78 9.55
C LYS A 50 -22.15 31.40 8.89
N THR A 51 -21.19 31.25 7.97
CA THR A 51 -20.66 29.99 7.44
C THR A 51 -19.76 29.28 8.47
N VAL A 52 -20.32 28.84 9.61
CA VAL A 52 -19.54 28.24 10.72
C VAL A 52 -19.86 26.75 10.93
N ALA A 53 -21.06 26.28 10.58
CA ALA A 53 -21.51 24.93 10.95
C ALA A 53 -20.94 23.77 10.10
N LEU A 54 -20.40 24.02 8.90
CA LEU A 54 -19.94 22.95 7.99
C LEU A 54 -18.45 22.63 8.15
N ASP A 55 -17.58 23.63 8.38
CA ASP A 55 -16.16 23.39 8.59
C ASP A 55 -15.90 22.77 9.98
N ASP A 56 -16.58 23.20 11.04
CA ASP A 56 -16.45 22.62 12.40
C ASP A 56 -16.72 21.11 12.42
N VAL A 57 -17.77 20.65 11.75
CA VAL A 57 -18.14 19.21 11.64
C VAL A 57 -17.11 18.43 10.81
N ARG A 58 -16.47 19.09 9.84
CA ARG A 58 -15.41 18.48 9.03
C ARG A 58 -14.10 18.36 9.80
N ILE A 59 -13.78 19.38 10.60
CA ILE A 59 -12.61 19.43 11.47
C ILE A 59 -12.68 18.38 12.58
N SER A 60 -13.84 18.20 13.23
CA SER A 60 -14.00 17.14 14.23
C SER A 60 -13.79 15.74 13.63
N SER A 61 -14.39 15.48 12.46
CA SER A 61 -14.21 14.22 11.72
C SER A 61 -12.73 13.91 11.39
N TRP A 62 -11.93 14.93 11.04
CA TRP A 62 -10.50 14.73 10.77
C TRP A 62 -9.67 14.49 12.03
N LEU A 63 -9.99 15.17 13.14
CA LEU A 63 -9.34 14.93 14.43
C LEU A 63 -9.63 13.51 14.94
N ASP A 64 -10.85 13.02 14.77
CA ASP A 64 -11.22 11.65 15.10
C ASP A 64 -10.51 10.62 14.20
N ALA A 65 -10.31 10.94 12.91
CA ALA A 65 -9.48 10.14 12.00
C ALA A 65 -7.99 10.14 12.41
N MET A 66 -7.44 11.27 12.86
CA MET A 66 -6.06 11.36 13.39
C MET A 66 -5.89 10.58 14.70
N LYS A 67 -6.87 10.65 15.60
CA LYS A 67 -6.86 9.92 16.88
C LYS A 67 -6.98 8.41 16.68
N SER A 68 -7.96 7.96 15.87
CA SER A 68 -8.18 6.53 15.59
C SER A 68 -7.02 5.87 14.83
N SER A 69 -6.35 6.60 13.93
CA SER A 69 -5.12 6.13 13.26
C SER A 69 -3.88 6.15 14.17
N SER A 70 -3.96 6.72 15.36
CA SER A 70 -2.82 6.91 16.28
C SER A 70 -2.97 6.08 17.56
N PRO A 71 -2.89 4.73 17.50
CA PRO A 71 -3.08 3.88 18.67
C PRO A 71 -2.12 4.26 19.79
N THR A 72 -2.69 4.56 20.97
CA THR A 72 -1.92 4.98 22.14
C THR A 72 -1.02 3.84 22.59
N HIS A 73 0.28 4.09 22.66
CA HIS A 73 1.22 3.15 23.27
C HIS A 73 0.76 2.89 24.71
N ARG A 74 0.27 1.68 25.02
CA ARG A 74 0.25 1.24 26.42
C ARG A 74 1.70 1.31 26.88
N LYS A 75 1.99 2.19 27.85
CA LYS A 75 3.23 2.09 28.61
C LYS A 75 3.24 0.70 29.21
N LEU A 76 4.31 -0.06 28.98
CA LEU A 76 4.57 -1.28 29.72
C LEU A 76 4.71 -0.89 31.20
N ALA A 77 3.63 -1.09 31.96
CA ALA A 77 3.68 -1.02 33.41
C ALA A 77 4.60 -2.14 33.88
N LYS A 78 5.76 -1.76 34.42
CA LYS A 78 6.78 -2.67 34.88
C LYS A 78 6.47 -3.02 36.33
N ASP A 79 5.48 -3.88 36.54
CA ASP A 79 5.10 -4.33 37.88
C ASP A 79 5.43 -5.81 38.13
N SER A 80 5.87 -6.03 39.37
CA SER A 80 6.42 -7.27 39.90
C SER A 80 5.35 -8.35 40.08
N GLY A 81 5.79 -9.62 40.14
CA GLY A 81 4.88 -10.76 40.17
C GLY A 81 3.86 -10.76 41.32
N THR A 82 2.60 -10.95 40.97
CA THR A 82 1.51 -11.49 41.80
C THR A 82 0.53 -12.18 40.83
N GLU A 83 -0.25 -13.16 41.30
CA GLU A 83 -1.03 -14.07 40.43
C GLU A 83 -1.95 -13.33 39.45
N LEU A 84 -1.86 -13.70 38.17
CA LEU A 84 -2.52 -13.03 37.05
C LEU A 84 -3.98 -13.47 36.91
N VAL A 85 -4.90 -12.72 37.54
CA VAL A 85 -6.28 -12.65 37.05
C VAL A 85 -6.24 -11.96 35.68
N PRO A 86 -6.73 -12.58 34.58
CA PRO A 86 -6.70 -11.96 33.26
C PRO A 86 -7.47 -10.64 33.27
N THR A 87 -6.83 -9.54 32.84
CA THR A 87 -7.55 -8.28 32.69
C THR A 87 -8.55 -8.39 31.53
N GLY A 88 -9.60 -7.56 31.52
CA GLY A 88 -10.56 -7.56 30.40
C GLY A 88 -9.91 -7.30 29.03
N ALA A 89 -8.73 -6.68 29.00
CA ALA A 89 -7.93 -6.50 27.79
C ALA A 89 -7.22 -7.80 27.33
N ASP A 90 -6.79 -8.64 28.27
CA ASP A 90 -6.15 -9.93 27.96
C ASP A 90 -7.20 -10.91 27.40
N VAL A 91 -8.40 -10.93 27.98
CA VAL A 91 -9.53 -11.71 27.45
C VAL A 91 -9.90 -11.26 26.03
N ALA A 92 -9.96 -9.94 25.78
CA ALA A 92 -10.21 -9.41 24.44
C ALA A 92 -9.11 -9.79 23.43
N TYR A 93 -7.84 -9.80 23.84
CA TYR A 93 -6.72 -10.23 23.00
C TYR A 93 -6.73 -11.74 22.73
N CYS A 94 -7.02 -12.57 23.72
CA CYS A 94 -7.19 -14.01 23.54
C CYS A 94 -8.34 -14.34 22.57
N ASN A 95 -9.50 -13.69 22.72
CA ASN A 95 -10.62 -13.86 21.80
C ASN A 95 -10.28 -13.39 20.37
N TRP A 96 -9.50 -12.32 20.24
CA TRP A 96 -9.00 -11.85 18.95
C TRP A 96 -8.03 -12.85 18.30
N MET A 97 -7.14 -13.48 19.08
CA MET A 97 -6.26 -14.54 18.60
C MET A 97 -7.01 -15.81 18.13
N LEU A 98 -8.24 -16.08 18.59
CA LEU A 98 -9.06 -17.16 18.02
C LEU A 98 -9.49 -16.87 16.57
N LYS A 99 -9.65 -15.60 16.21
CA LYS A 99 -9.99 -15.14 14.85
C LYS A 99 -8.75 -14.94 13.97
N TYR A 100 -7.62 -14.56 14.58
CA TYR A 100 -6.34 -14.30 13.93
C TYR A 100 -5.21 -15.06 14.66
N PRO A 101 -5.11 -16.39 14.51
CA PRO A 101 -4.14 -17.21 15.25
C PRO A 101 -2.69 -16.80 14.95
N SER A 102 -1.80 -17.01 15.93
CA SER A 102 -0.37 -16.70 15.77
C SER A 102 0.23 -17.53 14.63
N ALA A 103 0.91 -16.90 13.68
CA ALA A 103 1.59 -17.58 12.59
C ALA A 103 2.77 -18.46 13.06
N LEU A 104 3.29 -18.22 14.28
CA LEU A 104 4.27 -19.11 14.93
C LEU A 104 3.59 -20.36 15.50
N ALA A 105 2.44 -20.21 16.17
CA ALA A 105 1.68 -21.36 16.68
C ALA A 105 1.07 -22.21 15.54
N SER A 106 0.61 -21.55 14.46
CA SER A 106 0.11 -22.18 13.24
C SER A 106 1.20 -22.50 12.21
N PHE A 107 2.49 -22.43 12.57
CA PHE A 107 3.59 -22.58 11.60
C PHE A 107 3.56 -23.93 10.86
N GLU A 108 3.17 -25.01 11.54
CA GLU A 108 2.99 -26.32 10.90
C GLU A 108 1.84 -26.32 9.86
N GLN A 109 0.74 -25.62 10.15
CA GLN A 109 -0.40 -25.50 9.21
C GLN A 109 0.00 -24.72 7.95
N ILE A 110 0.70 -23.59 8.14
CA ILE A 110 1.22 -22.74 7.05
C ILE A 110 2.20 -23.56 6.18
N THR A 111 3.15 -24.25 6.81
CA THR A 111 4.16 -25.04 6.09
C THR A 111 3.61 -26.31 5.47
N ASN A 112 2.57 -26.92 6.05
CA ASN A 112 1.84 -28.02 5.42
C ASN A 112 1.14 -27.56 4.12
N HIS A 113 0.55 -26.37 4.09
CA HIS A 113 0.01 -25.79 2.85
C HIS A 113 1.09 -25.34 1.85
N ALA A 114 2.31 -25.06 2.33
CA ALA A 114 3.48 -24.74 1.51
C ALA A 114 4.19 -25.96 0.91
N LYS A 115 3.88 -27.19 1.34
CA LYS A 115 4.52 -28.41 0.80
C LYS A 115 4.20 -28.57 -0.68
N GLY A 116 5.23 -28.79 -1.49
CA GLY A 116 5.12 -28.85 -2.96
C GLY A 116 4.92 -27.49 -3.64
N LYS A 117 4.92 -26.37 -2.89
CA LYS A 117 4.75 -25.01 -3.43
C LYS A 117 6.02 -24.16 -3.34
N ARG A 118 6.19 -23.25 -4.30
CA ARG A 118 7.14 -22.13 -4.27
C ARG A 118 6.58 -21.01 -3.39
N LEU A 119 7.25 -20.68 -2.29
CA LEU A 119 6.88 -19.49 -1.50
C LEU A 119 7.37 -18.21 -2.18
N ALA A 120 6.56 -17.16 -2.07
CA ALA A 120 6.96 -15.77 -2.34
C ALA A 120 6.67 -14.91 -1.11
N LEU A 121 7.61 -14.08 -0.68
CA LEU A 121 7.51 -13.35 0.58
C LEU A 121 7.46 -11.84 0.36
N PHE A 122 6.47 -11.20 0.95
CA PHE A 122 6.25 -9.75 0.89
C PHE A 122 6.25 -9.19 2.30
N LEU A 123 7.06 -8.16 2.54
CA LEU A 123 7.28 -7.61 3.87
C LEU A 123 7.07 -6.10 3.83
N ASP A 124 6.20 -5.58 4.69
CA ASP A 124 6.26 -4.16 5.06
C ASP A 124 7.52 -3.87 5.90
N TYR A 125 7.84 -2.58 6.11
CA TYR A 125 9.02 -2.15 6.84
C TYR A 125 8.75 -1.58 8.24
N ASP A 126 7.94 -0.53 8.35
CA ASP A 126 7.78 0.24 9.60
C ASP A 126 6.72 -0.38 10.51
N GLY A 127 7.12 -0.88 11.68
CA GLY A 127 6.25 -1.66 12.57
C GLY A 127 6.26 -3.16 12.28
N THR A 128 6.79 -3.56 11.12
CA THR A 128 6.95 -4.96 10.69
C THR A 128 8.39 -5.46 10.85
N LEU A 129 9.36 -4.79 10.20
CA LEU A 129 10.78 -5.16 10.22
C LEU A 129 11.64 -4.23 11.08
N SER A 130 11.17 -3.00 11.29
CA SER A 130 11.69 -2.03 12.25
C SER A 130 10.64 -1.76 13.32
N PRO A 131 11.00 -1.51 14.60
CA PRO A 131 10.05 -0.92 15.54
C PRO A 131 9.56 0.44 15.05
N ILE A 132 8.34 0.80 15.46
CA ILE A 132 7.79 2.15 15.32
C ILE A 132 8.54 3.08 16.29
N VAL A 133 9.10 4.19 15.78
CA VAL A 133 9.94 5.14 16.54
C VAL A 133 9.46 6.58 16.39
N ASP A 134 9.96 7.48 17.24
CA ASP A 134 9.54 8.89 17.27
C ASP A 134 10.17 9.78 16.19
N ASN A 135 11.42 9.50 15.78
CA ASN A 135 12.01 10.09 14.58
C ASN A 135 11.99 9.06 13.45
N PRO A 136 11.26 9.28 12.33
CA PRO A 136 11.22 8.34 11.22
C PRO A 136 12.57 8.10 10.54
N ASP A 137 13.60 8.92 10.79
CA ASP A 137 14.96 8.67 10.28
C ASP A 137 15.75 7.67 11.15
N CYS A 138 15.23 7.31 12.33
CA CYS A 138 15.85 6.37 13.27
C CYS A 138 15.18 4.99 13.25
N ALA A 139 14.28 4.73 12.30
CA ALA A 139 13.55 3.46 12.16
C ALA A 139 14.45 2.39 11.55
N PHE A 140 15.53 2.02 12.24
CA PHE A 140 16.53 1.08 11.73
C PHE A 140 16.18 -0.38 12.07
N MET A 141 16.17 -1.22 11.04
CA MET A 141 16.20 -2.67 11.17
C MET A 141 17.47 -3.13 11.91
N SER A 142 17.27 -3.91 12.98
CA SER A 142 18.37 -4.48 13.77
C SER A 142 19.26 -5.43 12.95
N LEU A 143 20.51 -5.61 13.36
CA LEU A 143 21.43 -6.55 12.69
C LEU A 143 20.88 -7.99 12.66
N ALA A 144 20.19 -8.41 13.73
CA ALA A 144 19.56 -9.74 13.81
C ALA A 144 18.38 -9.89 12.84
N MET A 145 17.54 -8.86 12.69
CA MET A 145 16.46 -8.86 11.70
C MET A 145 17.03 -8.83 10.27
N ARG A 146 18.06 -8.02 10.02
CA ARG A 146 18.74 -7.96 8.70
C ARG A 146 19.34 -9.30 8.30
N ALA A 147 19.91 -10.03 9.25
CA ALA A 147 20.38 -11.40 9.02
C ALA A 147 19.22 -12.37 8.72
N ALA A 148 18.07 -12.25 9.41
CA ALA A 148 16.88 -13.06 9.14
C ALA A 148 16.32 -12.78 7.73
N VAL A 149 16.14 -11.52 7.36
CA VAL A 149 15.67 -11.10 6.01
C VAL A 149 16.67 -11.52 4.93
N SER A 150 17.98 -11.35 5.14
CA SER A 150 18.99 -11.82 4.18
C SER A 150 18.94 -13.33 3.97
N ASN A 151 18.69 -14.10 5.03
CA ASN A 151 18.64 -15.56 4.95
C ASN A 151 17.35 -16.08 4.33
N VAL A 152 16.18 -15.49 4.64
CA VAL A 152 14.91 -15.90 4.00
C VAL A 152 14.92 -15.58 2.50
N ALA A 153 15.55 -14.47 2.11
CA ALA A 153 15.73 -14.06 0.71
C ALA A 153 16.75 -14.90 -0.09
N LYS A 154 17.54 -15.77 0.56
CA LYS A 154 18.32 -16.81 -0.12
C LYS A 154 17.50 -18.08 -0.39
N CYS A 155 16.40 -18.25 0.33
CA CYS A 155 15.51 -19.40 0.23
C CYS A 155 14.32 -19.14 -0.70
N PHE A 156 13.81 -17.90 -0.73
CA PHE A 156 12.57 -17.53 -1.41
C PHE A 156 12.65 -16.14 -2.05
N PRO A 157 12.03 -15.90 -3.22
CA PRO A 157 11.83 -14.55 -3.74
C PRO A 157 11.17 -13.66 -2.68
N THR A 158 11.87 -12.58 -2.29
CA THR A 158 11.45 -11.71 -1.18
C THR A 158 11.45 -10.25 -1.64
N ALA A 159 10.36 -9.54 -1.33
CA ALA A 159 10.18 -8.13 -1.66
C ALA A 159 9.80 -7.31 -0.42
N ILE A 160 10.30 -6.07 -0.34
CA ILE A 160 9.90 -5.10 0.69
C ILE A 160 8.99 -4.05 0.06
N ILE A 161 7.79 -3.86 0.65
CA ILE A 161 6.75 -2.95 0.17
C ILE A 161 6.44 -1.91 1.25
N SER A 162 7.02 -0.71 1.12
CA SER A 162 6.97 0.34 2.14
C SER A 162 6.25 1.60 1.65
N GLY A 163 5.70 2.38 2.59
CA GLY A 163 5.23 3.74 2.33
C GLY A 163 6.35 4.75 2.05
N ARG A 164 7.57 4.46 2.51
CA ARG A 164 8.78 5.27 2.29
C ARG A 164 9.20 5.28 0.82
N SER A 165 9.97 6.28 0.40
CA SER A 165 10.65 6.21 -0.90
C SER A 165 11.52 4.95 -0.99
N ARG A 166 11.60 4.38 -2.20
CA ARG A 166 12.29 3.11 -2.46
C ARG A 166 13.77 3.19 -2.04
N ASP A 167 14.41 4.32 -2.33
CA ASP A 167 15.83 4.52 -2.05
C ASP A 167 16.11 4.64 -0.54
N LYS A 168 15.18 5.22 0.25
CA LYS A 168 15.31 5.31 1.71
C LYS A 168 15.11 3.97 2.41
N VAL A 169 14.10 3.18 2.01
CA VAL A 169 13.93 1.83 2.57
C VAL A 169 15.07 0.90 2.14
N TYR A 170 15.63 1.08 0.93
CA TYR A 170 16.84 0.39 0.50
C TYR A 170 18.04 0.72 1.38
N GLU A 171 18.29 1.99 1.71
CA GLU A 171 19.39 2.39 2.63
C GLU A 171 19.22 1.78 4.03
N PHE A 172 17.99 1.76 4.55
CA PHE A 172 17.72 1.19 5.87
C PHE A 172 17.94 -0.33 5.91
N VAL A 173 17.54 -1.06 4.85
CA VAL A 173 17.63 -2.53 4.78
C VAL A 173 19.01 -3.01 4.31
N GLY A 174 19.65 -2.30 3.37
CA GLY A 174 21.03 -2.55 2.93
C GLY A 174 21.28 -3.94 2.33
N LEU A 175 20.27 -4.56 1.70
CA LEU A 175 20.38 -5.89 1.09
C LEU A 175 20.10 -5.82 -0.42
N THR A 176 20.95 -6.45 -1.22
CA THR A 176 20.91 -6.43 -2.70
C THR A 176 20.12 -7.59 -3.31
N ASN A 177 19.88 -8.66 -2.54
CA ASN A 177 19.14 -9.85 -2.97
C ASN A 177 17.64 -9.78 -2.69
N LEU A 178 17.07 -8.57 -2.73
CA LEU A 178 15.66 -8.26 -2.46
C LEU A 178 15.07 -7.41 -3.58
N TYR A 179 13.76 -7.52 -3.77
CA TYR A 179 12.99 -6.54 -4.54
C TYR A 179 12.49 -5.42 -3.63
N TYR A 180 12.38 -4.20 -4.17
CA TYR A 180 11.96 -3.03 -3.40
C TYR A 180 10.86 -2.27 -4.13
N ALA A 181 9.78 -2.02 -3.39
CA ALA A 181 8.62 -1.24 -3.79
C ALA A 181 8.42 -0.11 -2.78
N GLY A 182 8.80 1.11 -3.17
CA GLY A 182 8.60 2.31 -2.36
C GLY A 182 7.28 3.00 -2.67
N SER A 183 6.99 4.04 -1.90
CA SER A 183 5.86 4.96 -2.12
C SER A 183 4.51 4.22 -2.14
N HIS A 184 4.29 3.30 -1.20
CA HIS A 184 3.12 2.40 -1.17
C HIS A 184 2.98 1.52 -2.42
N GLY A 185 4.10 1.19 -3.04
CA GLY A 185 4.17 0.39 -4.26
C GLY A 185 4.14 1.19 -5.56
N MET A 186 4.19 2.52 -5.54
CA MET A 186 4.24 3.34 -6.77
C MET A 186 5.67 3.52 -7.33
N ASP A 187 6.71 3.01 -6.67
CA ASP A 187 8.10 3.01 -7.17
C ASP A 187 8.75 1.63 -7.02
N ILE A 188 8.58 0.76 -8.01
CA ILE A 188 9.03 -0.64 -7.97
C ILE A 188 10.26 -0.84 -8.84
N MET A 189 11.29 -1.49 -8.31
CA MET A 189 12.44 -1.99 -9.07
C MET A 189 12.35 -3.51 -9.20
N GLY A 190 12.11 -3.99 -10.42
CA GLY A 190 11.97 -5.41 -10.77
C GLY A 190 13.12 -5.92 -11.63
N PRO A 191 13.23 -7.25 -11.81
CA PRO A 191 14.19 -7.84 -12.74
C PRO A 191 13.85 -7.47 -14.18
N VAL A 192 14.84 -7.47 -15.07
CA VAL A 192 14.62 -7.21 -16.50
C VAL A 192 13.75 -8.33 -17.08
N ARG A 193 12.64 -7.94 -17.69
CA ARG A 193 11.76 -8.82 -18.47
C ARG A 193 12.10 -8.70 -19.96
N PRO A 194 12.00 -9.79 -20.75
CA PRO A 194 11.95 -9.69 -22.21
C PRO A 194 10.82 -8.75 -22.62
N ALA A 195 11.01 -8.00 -23.71
CA ALA A 195 10.05 -7.00 -24.19
C ALA A 195 8.87 -7.65 -24.95
N SER A 196 8.21 -8.64 -24.34
CA SER A 196 7.10 -9.39 -24.94
C SER A 196 5.72 -8.79 -24.64
N ASN A 197 5.63 -7.72 -23.85
CA ASN A 197 4.46 -6.86 -23.68
C ASN A 197 4.93 -5.46 -23.28
N ASP A 198 4.43 -4.42 -23.94
CA ASP A 198 4.56 -3.03 -23.51
C ASP A 198 3.70 -2.79 -22.27
N GLN A 199 4.18 -3.22 -21.09
CA GLN A 199 3.54 -2.86 -19.83
C GLN A 199 3.64 -1.33 -19.65
N PRO A 200 2.51 -0.60 -19.63
CA PRO A 200 2.54 0.84 -19.45
C PRO A 200 3.19 1.18 -18.11
N HIS A 201 3.97 2.27 -18.08
CA HIS A 201 4.74 2.72 -16.93
C HIS A 201 5.94 1.86 -16.50
N CYS A 202 6.27 0.77 -17.22
CA CYS A 202 7.57 0.11 -17.13
C CYS A 202 8.61 0.84 -18.02
N THR A 203 9.77 1.14 -17.46
CA THR A 203 10.91 1.72 -18.18
C THR A 203 12.19 0.93 -17.87
N ARG A 204 13.10 0.78 -18.83
CA ARG A 204 14.44 0.25 -18.53
C ARG A 204 15.26 1.31 -17.80
N SER A 205 15.99 0.87 -16.79
CA SER A 205 16.85 1.71 -15.97
C SER A 205 18.09 0.92 -15.54
N THR A 206 19.03 1.58 -14.89
CA THR A 206 20.20 0.94 -14.26
C THR A 206 20.13 1.13 -12.75
N ASP A 207 20.43 0.06 -12.00
CA ASP A 207 20.53 0.16 -10.54
C ASP A 207 21.84 0.86 -10.11
N LYS A 208 22.02 1.02 -8.79
CA LYS A 208 23.23 1.64 -8.20
C LYS A 208 24.54 0.84 -8.49
N GLN A 209 24.45 -0.33 -9.11
CA GLN A 209 25.58 -1.20 -9.49
C GLN A 209 25.78 -1.26 -11.01
N GLY A 210 25.00 -0.49 -11.79
CA GLY A 210 25.06 -0.48 -13.25
C GLY A 210 24.36 -1.65 -13.94
N LYS A 211 23.63 -2.50 -13.19
CA LYS A 211 22.87 -3.60 -13.74
C LYS A 211 21.56 -3.08 -14.34
N GLU A 212 21.18 -3.56 -15.52
CA GLU A 212 19.84 -3.28 -16.07
C GLU A 212 18.75 -3.79 -15.11
N VAL A 213 17.71 -2.97 -14.93
CA VAL A 213 16.52 -3.25 -14.14
C VAL A 213 15.29 -2.66 -14.81
N ASN A 214 14.12 -3.24 -14.54
CA ASN A 214 12.84 -2.63 -14.93
C ASN A 214 12.32 -1.75 -13.80
N LEU A 215 12.02 -0.51 -14.12
CA LEU A 215 11.47 0.50 -13.23
C LEU A 215 9.99 0.71 -13.55
N PHE A 216 9.11 0.36 -12.61
CA PHE A 216 7.67 0.54 -12.75
C PHE A 216 7.19 1.68 -11.86
N GLN A 217 6.60 2.71 -12.49
CA GLN A 217 6.20 3.96 -11.84
C GLN A 217 4.87 4.49 -12.41
N PRO A 218 3.71 3.97 -11.96
CA PRO A 218 2.40 4.33 -12.53
C PRO A 218 1.98 5.77 -12.17
N ALA A 219 2.69 6.40 -11.24
CA ALA A 219 2.46 7.76 -10.79
C ALA A 219 3.45 8.81 -11.35
N SER A 220 4.33 8.48 -12.32
CA SER A 220 5.36 9.42 -12.84
C SER A 220 4.82 10.79 -13.27
N GLN A 221 3.62 10.86 -13.85
CA GLN A 221 2.97 12.11 -14.26
C GLN A 221 2.60 13.05 -13.09
N PHE A 222 2.64 12.58 -11.84
CA PHE A 222 2.32 13.37 -10.65
C PHE A 222 3.55 13.97 -9.96
N LEU A 223 4.79 13.62 -10.37
CA LEU A 223 6.02 14.07 -9.69
C LEU A 223 6.10 15.61 -9.53
N PRO A 224 5.86 16.45 -10.56
CA PRO A 224 5.95 17.90 -10.40
C PRO A 224 4.96 18.45 -9.37
N MET A 225 3.75 17.89 -9.34
CA MET A 225 2.68 18.25 -8.40
C MET A 225 3.00 17.81 -6.96
N ILE A 226 3.62 16.63 -6.79
CA ILE A 226 4.06 16.14 -5.48
C ILE A 226 5.20 17.02 -4.93
N ASP A 227 6.16 17.43 -5.77
CA ASP A 227 7.26 18.31 -5.36
C ASP A 227 6.79 19.74 -5.04
N GLU A 228 5.76 20.25 -5.73
CA GLU A 228 5.11 21.52 -5.41
C GLU A 228 4.38 21.47 -4.05
N VAL A 229 3.56 20.44 -3.84
CA VAL A 229 2.85 20.22 -2.58
C VAL A 229 3.82 19.96 -1.42
N PHE A 230 4.92 19.26 -1.65
CA PHE A 230 5.98 19.06 -0.65
C PHE A 230 6.57 20.37 -0.14
N LYS A 231 6.93 21.29 -1.05
CA LYS A 231 7.44 22.63 -0.70
C LYS A 231 6.41 23.44 0.09
N SER A 232 5.17 23.49 -0.41
CA SER A 232 4.05 24.16 0.27
C SER A 232 3.78 23.61 1.68
N LEU A 233 3.88 22.29 1.86
CA LEU A 233 3.73 21.64 3.16
C LEU A 233 4.87 21.97 4.12
N ILE A 234 6.12 22.03 3.65
CA ILE A 234 7.24 22.52 4.46
C ILE A 234 6.95 23.95 4.93
N ASP A 235 6.63 24.86 4.02
CA ASP A 235 6.48 26.28 4.33
C ASP A 235 5.31 26.58 5.29
N THR A 236 4.20 25.85 5.16
CA THR A 236 3.03 26.00 6.04
C THR A 236 3.20 25.34 7.41
N THR A 237 4.01 24.28 7.53
CA THR A 237 4.16 23.54 8.80
C THR A 237 5.41 23.89 9.61
N LYS A 238 6.36 24.65 9.05
CA LYS A 238 7.65 25.00 9.70
C LYS A 238 7.56 25.60 11.11
N GLU A 239 6.52 26.39 11.39
CA GLU A 239 6.31 27.03 12.70
C GLU A 239 5.68 26.07 13.74
N ILE A 240 5.20 24.90 13.31
CA ILE A 240 4.55 23.92 14.17
C ILE A 240 5.62 22.99 14.77
N LYS A 241 6.11 23.35 15.95
CA LYS A 241 7.14 22.59 16.67
C LYS A 241 6.82 21.09 16.74
N GLY A 242 7.74 20.27 16.25
CA GLY A 242 7.63 18.81 16.23
C GLY A 242 6.98 18.23 14.97
N ALA A 243 6.46 19.06 14.07
CA ALA A 243 6.00 18.63 12.75
C ALA A 243 7.20 18.34 11.85
N LYS A 244 7.07 17.35 10.97
CA LYS A 244 8.10 17.01 9.98
C LYS A 244 7.46 16.58 8.67
N VAL A 245 7.89 17.18 7.57
CA VAL A 245 7.45 16.82 6.22
C VAL A 245 8.53 15.98 5.54
N GLU A 246 8.14 14.90 4.89
CA GLU A 246 9.02 13.95 4.20
C GLU A 246 8.53 13.72 2.77
N ASN A 247 9.41 13.90 1.78
CA ASN A 247 9.13 13.55 0.38
C ASN A 247 9.44 12.06 0.17
N ASN A 248 8.39 11.27 0.01
CA ASN A 248 8.43 9.85 -0.31
C ASN A 248 8.18 9.60 -1.82
N LYS A 249 8.63 10.52 -2.69
CA LYS A 249 8.63 10.50 -4.16
C LYS A 249 7.24 10.53 -4.82
N PHE A 250 6.38 9.56 -4.53
CA PHE A 250 4.97 9.56 -4.96
C PHE A 250 4.00 9.76 -3.78
N CYS A 251 4.52 10.19 -2.63
CA CYS A 251 3.78 10.47 -1.41
C CYS A 251 4.48 11.62 -0.67
N VAL A 252 3.72 12.52 -0.05
CA VAL A 252 4.26 13.47 0.95
C VAL A 252 3.70 13.11 2.31
N SER A 253 4.59 12.87 3.27
CA SER A 253 4.22 12.44 4.63
C SER A 253 4.45 13.57 5.62
N VAL A 254 3.40 14.04 6.29
CA VAL A 254 3.42 15.05 7.36
C VAL A 254 3.27 14.34 8.69
N HIS A 255 4.40 14.12 9.36
CA HIS A 255 4.47 13.49 10.67
C HIS A 255 4.08 14.48 11.75
N TYR A 256 3.07 14.13 12.56
CA TYR A 256 2.58 14.94 13.69
C TYR A 256 2.83 14.26 15.05
N ARG A 257 3.66 13.21 15.07
CA ARG A 257 3.93 12.38 16.24
C ARG A 257 4.49 13.14 17.44
N ASN A 258 5.37 14.10 17.17
CA ASN A 258 6.06 14.93 18.16
C ASN A 258 5.42 16.32 18.31
N VAL A 259 4.25 16.53 17.70
CA VAL A 259 3.45 17.76 17.81
C VAL A 259 2.51 17.65 19.01
N ASP A 260 2.43 18.70 19.83
CA ASP A 260 1.45 18.84 20.90
C ASP A 260 0.03 18.62 20.35
N GLU A 261 -0.80 17.80 21.01
CA GLU A 261 -2.16 17.45 20.55
C GLU A 261 -3.02 18.70 20.28
N LYS A 262 -2.80 19.80 21.03
CA LYS A 262 -3.47 21.10 20.82
C LYS A 262 -3.19 21.73 19.45
N CYS A 263 -2.13 21.30 18.76
CA CYS A 263 -1.74 21.76 17.43
C CYS A 263 -2.09 20.77 16.31
N TRP A 264 -2.67 19.60 16.61
CA TRP A 264 -3.07 18.63 15.58
C TRP A 264 -4.12 19.21 14.62
N THR A 265 -5.05 20.02 15.12
CA THR A 265 -6.05 20.72 14.29
C THR A 265 -5.36 21.60 13.24
N LYS A 266 -4.35 22.38 13.64
CA LYS A 266 -3.59 23.27 12.74
C LYS A 266 -2.85 22.50 11.64
N ILE A 267 -2.34 21.30 11.96
CA ILE A 267 -1.75 20.39 10.97
C ILE A 267 -2.82 19.93 9.96
N ALA A 268 -3.96 19.43 10.43
CA ALA A 268 -5.04 18.99 9.56
C ALA A 268 -5.56 20.12 8.65
N GLU A 269 -5.76 21.31 9.21
CA GLU A 269 -6.19 22.52 8.49
C GLU A 269 -5.17 22.95 7.44
N SER A 270 -3.87 22.92 7.75
CA SER A 270 -2.80 23.29 6.81
C SER A 270 -2.72 22.31 5.63
N VAL A 271 -2.72 21.00 5.91
CA VAL A 271 -2.66 19.95 4.89
C VAL A 271 -3.92 19.96 4.02
N ASN A 272 -5.11 20.02 4.61
CA ASN A 272 -6.35 20.08 3.86
C ASN A 272 -6.51 21.41 3.11
N GLY A 273 -6.00 22.52 3.68
CA GLY A 273 -5.98 23.83 3.05
C GLY A 273 -5.27 23.81 1.70
N ILE A 274 -4.04 23.27 1.67
CA ILE A 274 -3.28 23.05 0.43
C ILE A 274 -4.05 22.11 -0.51
N LEU A 275 -4.55 20.97 -0.03
CA LEU A 275 -5.21 19.97 -0.88
C LEU A 275 -6.47 20.45 -1.62
N LYS A 276 -7.10 21.57 -1.21
CA LYS A 276 -8.24 22.16 -1.93
C LYS A 276 -7.90 22.47 -3.40
N ASP A 277 -6.66 22.87 -3.67
CA ASP A 277 -6.20 23.26 -5.01
C ASP A 277 -5.69 22.07 -5.84
N TYR A 278 -5.57 20.87 -5.23
CA TYR A 278 -5.03 19.66 -5.85
C TYR A 278 -6.04 18.50 -5.83
N PRO A 279 -7.17 18.58 -6.55
CA PRO A 279 -8.21 17.53 -6.56
C PRO A 279 -7.75 16.18 -7.14
N ARG A 280 -6.56 16.15 -7.77
CA ARG A 280 -5.89 14.93 -8.25
C ARG A 280 -5.05 14.22 -7.17
N LEU A 281 -4.99 14.78 -5.96
CA LEU A 281 -4.37 14.19 -4.78
C LEU A 281 -5.44 13.91 -3.72
N ARG A 282 -5.11 13.04 -2.76
CA ARG A 282 -5.97 12.70 -1.62
C ARG A 282 -5.17 12.61 -0.34
N LEU A 283 -5.85 12.90 0.76
CA LEU A 283 -5.33 12.68 2.10
C LEU A 283 -5.59 11.24 2.54
N THR A 284 -4.56 10.60 3.10
CA THR A 284 -4.64 9.32 3.81
C THR A 284 -4.03 9.48 5.19
N HIS A 285 -4.41 8.61 6.12
CA HIS A 285 -3.96 8.66 7.52
C HIS A 285 -3.19 7.37 7.84
N GLY A 286 -2.01 7.51 8.42
CA GLY A 286 -1.25 6.43 9.04
C GLY A 286 -0.90 6.78 10.49
N ARG A 287 -0.08 5.96 11.14
CA ARG A 287 0.21 6.08 12.58
C ARG A 287 0.98 7.35 12.98
N LYS A 288 0.21 8.36 13.39
CA LYS A 288 0.67 9.73 13.69
C LYS A 288 1.31 10.43 12.47
N VAL A 289 0.81 10.12 11.27
CA VAL A 289 1.25 10.71 9.99
C VAL A 289 0.04 10.96 9.07
N LEU A 290 0.04 12.12 8.42
CA LEU A 290 -0.86 12.45 7.32
C LEU A 290 -0.12 12.26 6.00
N GLU A 291 -0.71 11.58 5.04
CA GLU A 291 -0.05 11.21 3.79
C GLU A 291 -0.84 11.69 2.58
N VAL A 292 -0.23 12.60 1.82
CA VAL A 292 -0.74 13.11 0.55
C VAL A 292 -0.26 12.21 -0.58
N ARG A 293 -1.20 11.61 -1.32
CA ARG A 293 -0.91 10.66 -2.40
C ARG A 293 -1.73 10.98 -3.67
N PRO A 294 -1.27 10.59 -4.87
CA PRO A 294 -2.08 10.62 -6.08
C PRO A 294 -3.43 9.91 -5.92
N VAL A 295 -4.47 10.46 -6.55
CA VAL A 295 -5.71 9.73 -6.87
C VAL A 295 -5.42 8.85 -8.08
N LEU A 296 -5.08 7.60 -7.78
CA LEU A 296 -4.68 6.56 -8.71
C LEU A 296 -5.22 5.22 -8.18
N ASP A 297 -5.70 4.34 -9.04
CA ASP A 297 -6.14 3.01 -8.64
C ASP A 297 -4.92 2.07 -8.45
N TRP A 298 -4.11 2.39 -7.42
CA TRP A 298 -2.89 1.68 -7.03
C TRP A 298 -2.74 1.65 -5.51
N ASN A 299 -2.35 0.49 -4.96
CA ASN A 299 -2.15 0.24 -3.54
C ASN A 299 -1.13 -0.90 -3.33
N LYS A 300 -0.85 -1.26 -2.06
CA LYS A 300 0.10 -2.34 -1.76
C LYS A 300 -0.36 -3.71 -2.28
N GLY A 301 -1.66 -3.97 -2.36
CA GLY A 301 -2.21 -5.19 -2.95
C GLY A 301 -1.89 -5.34 -4.44
N LYS A 302 -2.10 -4.29 -5.23
CA LYS A 302 -1.70 -4.26 -6.65
C LYS A 302 -0.19 -4.34 -6.84
N ALA A 303 0.59 -3.81 -5.90
CA ALA A 303 2.05 -3.99 -5.91
C ALA A 303 2.45 -5.46 -5.67
N VAL A 304 1.73 -6.21 -4.83
CA VAL A 304 1.92 -7.67 -4.67
C VAL A 304 1.57 -8.41 -5.96
N GLU A 305 0.43 -8.11 -6.60
CA GLU A 305 0.05 -8.75 -7.88
C GLU A 305 1.08 -8.45 -8.98
N PHE A 306 1.49 -7.19 -9.11
CA PHE A 306 2.53 -6.79 -10.06
C PHE A 306 3.89 -7.46 -9.80
N LEU A 307 4.26 -7.72 -8.54
CA LEU A 307 5.49 -8.42 -8.19
C LEU A 307 5.36 -9.94 -8.38
N LEU A 308 4.19 -10.53 -8.16
CA LEU A 308 3.93 -11.95 -8.47
C LEU A 308 3.99 -12.18 -9.99
N GLU A 309 3.28 -11.36 -10.76
CA GLU A 309 3.39 -11.34 -12.22
C GLU A 309 4.85 -11.11 -12.62
N SER A 310 5.41 -9.98 -12.17
CA SER A 310 6.83 -9.66 -11.90
C SER A 310 7.82 -10.81 -12.09
N LEU A 311 7.66 -11.82 -11.23
CA LEU A 311 8.59 -12.92 -11.00
C LEU A 311 8.20 -14.23 -11.72
N GLY A 312 7.13 -14.23 -12.52
CA GLY A 312 6.59 -15.44 -13.16
C GLY A 312 5.84 -16.35 -12.18
N LEU A 313 5.08 -15.75 -11.26
CA LEU A 313 4.42 -16.40 -10.12
C LEU A 313 2.91 -16.11 -10.03
N SER A 314 2.33 -15.36 -10.97
CA SER A 314 0.90 -14.95 -10.96
C SER A 314 -0.08 -16.08 -11.27
N ASP A 315 0.30 -16.96 -12.20
CA ASP A 315 -0.60 -17.91 -12.87
C ASP A 315 -0.18 -19.36 -12.61
N CYS A 316 0.19 -19.66 -11.35
CA CYS A 316 0.70 -20.97 -10.97
C CYS A 316 0.10 -21.43 -9.62
N ASP A 317 -0.67 -22.52 -9.64
CA ASP A 317 -1.26 -23.14 -8.45
C ASP A 317 -0.21 -23.67 -7.44
N ASP A 318 1.03 -23.82 -7.90
CA ASP A 318 2.19 -24.19 -7.09
C ASP A 318 2.83 -23.01 -6.34
N VAL A 319 2.26 -21.81 -6.35
CA VAL A 319 2.81 -20.65 -5.60
C VAL A 319 2.00 -20.39 -4.33
N LEU A 320 2.68 -20.02 -3.25
CA LEU A 320 2.07 -19.51 -2.02
C LEU A 320 2.72 -18.17 -1.61
N PRO A 321 2.15 -17.02 -2.04
CA PRO A 321 2.48 -15.72 -1.45
C PRO A 321 2.16 -15.66 0.05
N ILE A 322 3.08 -15.06 0.81
CA ILE A 322 2.89 -14.66 2.20
C ILE A 322 3.20 -13.16 2.29
N TYR A 323 2.27 -12.37 2.83
CA TYR A 323 2.49 -10.96 3.13
C TYR A 323 2.50 -10.73 4.64
N VAL A 324 3.49 -10.01 5.16
CA VAL A 324 3.56 -9.60 6.57
C VAL A 324 3.54 -8.07 6.66
N GLY A 325 2.61 -7.51 7.44
CA GLY A 325 2.46 -6.05 7.59
C GLY A 325 1.69 -5.65 8.85
N ASP A 326 1.72 -4.36 9.19
CA ASP A 326 1.32 -3.87 10.52
C ASP A 326 0.18 -2.83 10.47
N ASP A 327 0.06 -2.05 9.38
CA ASP A 327 -0.82 -0.88 9.31
C ASP A 327 -1.93 -1.00 8.25
N ARG A 328 -2.84 -0.04 8.26
CA ARG A 328 -4.04 -0.04 7.39
C ARG A 328 -3.74 -0.20 5.89
N THR A 329 -2.55 0.18 5.40
CA THR A 329 -2.17 0.00 3.99
C THR A 329 -1.82 -1.44 3.62
N ASP A 330 -1.55 -2.30 4.60
CA ASP A 330 -1.25 -3.71 4.39
C ASP A 330 -2.53 -4.54 4.21
N GLU A 331 -3.67 -4.02 4.69
CA GLU A 331 -5.01 -4.59 4.44
C GLU A 331 -5.31 -4.75 2.94
N ASP A 332 -4.84 -3.82 2.09
CA ASP A 332 -4.95 -3.94 0.64
C ASP A 332 -4.28 -5.22 0.12
N ALA A 333 -3.13 -5.59 0.68
CA ALA A 333 -2.40 -6.81 0.31
C ALA A 333 -3.02 -8.06 0.93
N PHE A 334 -3.41 -8.02 2.21
CA PHE A 334 -4.11 -9.12 2.86
C PHE A 334 -5.42 -9.47 2.15
N LYS A 335 -6.18 -8.46 1.74
CA LYS A 335 -7.44 -8.62 0.99
C LYS A 335 -7.22 -9.35 -0.34
N VAL A 336 -6.27 -8.89 -1.15
CA VAL A 336 -5.93 -9.51 -2.45
C VAL A 336 -5.53 -10.99 -2.32
N LEU A 337 -4.77 -11.33 -1.27
CA LEU A 337 -4.37 -12.72 -1.00
C LEU A 337 -5.55 -13.58 -0.53
N ARG A 338 -6.42 -13.02 0.34
CA ARG A 338 -7.61 -13.70 0.88
C ARG A 338 -8.69 -13.92 -0.18
N GLU A 339 -9.08 -12.89 -0.92
CA GLU A 339 -10.19 -12.96 -1.88
C GLU A 339 -9.88 -13.90 -3.05
N GLY A 340 -8.62 -13.97 -3.49
CA GLY A 340 -8.20 -14.96 -4.47
C GLY A 340 -8.00 -16.38 -3.90
N ASN A 341 -8.03 -16.57 -2.58
CA ASN A 341 -7.51 -17.77 -1.89
C ASN A 341 -6.09 -18.14 -2.35
N ARG A 342 -5.28 -17.12 -2.70
CA ARG A 342 -3.96 -17.28 -3.33
C ARG A 342 -2.84 -17.38 -2.28
N GLY A 343 -3.05 -16.89 -1.07
CA GLY A 343 -2.09 -17.09 0.02
C GLY A 343 -2.43 -16.36 1.32
N TYR A 344 -1.41 -16.13 2.15
CA TYR A 344 -1.62 -15.73 3.54
C TYR A 344 -1.15 -14.30 3.83
N GLY A 345 -2.08 -13.45 4.28
CA GLY A 345 -1.77 -12.24 5.02
C GLY A 345 -1.50 -12.54 6.49
N ILE A 346 -0.49 -11.90 7.07
CA ILE A 346 -0.09 -11.98 8.47
C ILE A 346 -0.02 -10.56 9.06
N LEU A 347 -0.90 -10.24 10.00
CA LEU A 347 -0.96 -8.93 10.65
C LEU A 347 -0.02 -8.87 11.86
N VAL A 348 0.86 -7.87 11.89
CA VAL A 348 1.71 -7.55 13.03
C VAL A 348 0.97 -6.58 13.96
N SER A 349 0.53 -7.05 15.12
CA SER A 349 -0.21 -6.22 16.09
C SER A 349 -0.20 -6.81 17.51
N SER A 350 0.25 -6.00 18.47
CA SER A 350 0.18 -6.33 19.91
C SER A 350 -1.17 -5.97 20.56
N ALA A 351 -2.18 -5.66 19.74
CA ALA A 351 -3.50 -5.23 20.17
C ALA A 351 -4.58 -5.69 19.16
N PRO A 352 -5.83 -5.94 19.59
CA PRO A 352 -6.90 -6.38 18.69
C PRO A 352 -7.19 -5.37 17.58
N LYS A 353 -7.30 -5.86 16.35
CA LYS A 353 -7.70 -5.10 15.15
C LYS A 353 -8.51 -5.98 14.20
N GLU A 354 -9.52 -5.41 13.56
CA GLU A 354 -10.15 -6.06 12.41
C GLU A 354 -9.20 -6.04 11.21
N SER A 355 -9.14 -7.14 10.47
CA SER A 355 -8.17 -7.38 9.41
C SER A 355 -8.62 -8.46 8.41
N HIS A 356 -8.10 -8.39 7.19
CA HIS A 356 -8.16 -9.44 6.18
C HIS A 356 -6.99 -10.44 6.30
N ALA A 357 -6.03 -10.26 7.22
CA ALA A 357 -5.01 -11.26 7.48
C ALA A 357 -5.62 -12.59 7.95
N PHE A 358 -4.97 -13.72 7.66
CA PHE A 358 -5.36 -15.04 8.19
C PHE A 358 -4.73 -15.33 9.55
N TYR A 359 -3.53 -14.81 9.77
CA TYR A 359 -2.74 -15.03 10.97
C TYR A 359 -2.29 -13.69 11.57
N SER A 360 -1.80 -13.74 12.81
CA SER A 360 -1.17 -12.62 13.48
C SER A 360 0.27 -12.93 13.90
N LEU A 361 1.06 -11.89 14.12
CA LEU A 361 2.30 -11.89 14.89
C LEU A 361 2.23 -10.68 15.84
N ARG A 362 2.80 -10.78 17.03
CA ARG A 362 2.63 -9.74 18.05
C ARG A 362 3.37 -8.44 17.71
N ASP A 363 4.62 -8.56 17.26
CA ASP A 363 5.55 -7.45 17.06
C ASP A 363 6.75 -7.89 16.18
N PRO A 364 7.69 -6.98 15.81
CA PRO A 364 8.86 -7.32 14.98
C PRO A 364 9.76 -8.46 15.51
N SER A 365 9.72 -8.81 16.80
CA SER A 365 10.49 -9.97 17.31
C SER A 365 9.90 -11.30 16.83
N GLU A 366 8.57 -11.46 16.89
CA GLU A 366 7.88 -12.63 16.35
C GLU A 366 7.99 -12.69 14.82
N VAL A 367 8.04 -11.55 14.12
CA VAL A 367 8.36 -11.50 12.68
C VAL A 367 9.75 -12.09 12.42
N MET A 368 10.77 -11.68 13.17
CA MET A 368 12.12 -12.23 13.02
C MET A 368 12.16 -13.74 13.27
N GLU A 369 11.42 -14.24 14.25
CA GLU A 369 11.31 -15.67 14.55
C GLU A 369 10.62 -16.43 13.42
N PHE A 370 9.51 -15.91 12.89
CA PHE A 370 8.80 -16.52 11.76
C PHE A 370 9.70 -16.64 10.52
N LEU A 371 10.47 -15.58 10.20
CA LEU A 371 11.44 -15.63 9.10
C LEU A 371 12.55 -16.66 9.33
N LYS A 372 13.05 -16.81 10.56
CA LYS A 372 14.03 -17.86 10.91
C LYS A 372 13.44 -19.26 10.76
N SER A 373 12.20 -19.46 11.21
CA SER A 373 11.48 -20.74 11.09
C SER A 373 11.27 -21.15 9.64
N LEU A 374 10.92 -20.20 8.75
CA LEU A 374 10.84 -20.46 7.29
C LEU A 374 12.19 -20.94 6.70
N VAL A 375 13.31 -20.33 7.12
CA VAL A 375 14.66 -20.76 6.68
C VAL A 375 15.02 -22.14 7.22
N ILE A 376 14.69 -22.45 8.48
CA ILE A 376 14.91 -23.78 9.06
C ILE A 376 14.08 -24.81 8.31
N TRP A 377 12.78 -24.56 8.12
CA TRP A 377 11.88 -25.44 7.38
C TRP A 377 12.37 -25.72 5.96
N LYS A 378 12.87 -24.72 5.23
CA LYS A 378 13.38 -24.93 3.86
C LYS A 378 14.67 -25.75 3.80
N LYS A 379 15.50 -25.72 4.84
CA LYS A 379 16.70 -26.56 4.97
C LYS A 379 16.37 -28.00 5.38
N SER A 380 15.41 -28.17 6.28
CA SER A 380 14.93 -29.49 6.72
C SER A 380 13.99 -30.17 5.73
N SER A 381 13.46 -29.42 4.76
CA SER A 381 12.70 -29.93 3.60
C SER A 381 13.58 -29.87 2.35
N PRO A 382 14.49 -30.85 2.15
CA PRO A 382 15.09 -31.05 0.83
C PRO A 382 13.97 -31.28 -0.19
N LEU A 383 14.16 -30.70 -1.37
CA LEU A 383 13.29 -30.93 -2.54
C LEU A 383 13.47 -32.38 -3.04
#